data_AF-A0A1P8YHT6-F1
#
_entry.id   AF-A0A1P8YHT6-F1
#
_cell.length_a   1.000
_cell.length_b   1.000
_cell.length_c   1.000
_cell.angle_alpha   90.00
_cell.angle_beta   90.00
_cell.angle_gamma   90.00
#
_symmetry.space_group_name_H-M   'P 1'
#
loop_
_entity.id
_entity.type
_entity.pdbx_description
1 polymer ?
#
loop_
_entity_poly.entity_id
_entity_poly.type
_entity_poly.pdbx_seq_one_letter_code
_entity_poly.pdbx_strand_id
1 'polypeptide(L)'
;MSAHPQDAAPFPLSSAQRGMWFAQQAAGDVPLNIAQYVEVDGVLDVDVLTAACRFAGMELGSAYLRLIADDGLPQQIVDRTIDDRVEFIDLSGHEDPVAAAQAWMRNDYGSARDLFVERLNVSTVLKLADDRSYWYCRFHHISIDGFGAMNMLNRAAEVYTALVEGREITPGKAADLVEIYEDELAYRNSDRFQRDREYWIERVVDLPAAPSLAGRTAPVDSHATVAGEQVPPSTAELLSATASASVVGETPAIVAAFAGYLAAMTGNADVVLSLPVSARSSAVLRRSGGMVSNVVPIRLRIDGDTTVEDLIGKANLELTGALRRQRYRHEDMRRDAGTVDGQRGFFGPSINIMMFHREIRLGDLTGRFTVLSTGPVEDLAVNLYPSVAGKSVQIDFEGNPNLYSASDLDAYHHRFLSYLERFLSAARDSEVRGIDLLEVGRRSTSDPSARAGRPPSSRTSSIAGNRAFGVTQARSRLSGPESPSPGANSTGARISSRAS
;
A
#
# COMPACT_ATOMS: atom_id res chain seq x y z
N MET A 1 -37.73 3.16 -29.66
CA MET A 1 -36.83 3.31 -28.50
C MET A 1 -35.69 2.33 -28.70
N SER A 2 -34.61 2.82 -29.29
CA SER A 2 -33.41 2.01 -29.57
C SER A 2 -32.57 1.94 -28.30
N ALA A 3 -32.17 0.73 -27.91
CA ALA A 3 -31.30 0.50 -26.78
C ALA A 3 -29.98 1.23 -26.98
N HIS A 4 -29.66 2.16 -26.08
CA HIS A 4 -28.31 2.68 -25.94
C HIS A 4 -27.38 1.53 -25.53
N PRO A 5 -26.12 1.50 -25.98
CA PRO A 5 -25.13 0.50 -25.55
C PRO A 5 -24.62 0.82 -24.14
N GLN A 6 -25.54 0.88 -23.17
CA GLN A 6 -25.34 1.40 -21.81
C GLN A 6 -25.61 0.32 -20.75
N ASP A 7 -24.71 0.29 -19.77
CA ASP A 7 -24.70 -0.43 -18.49
C ASP A 7 -24.26 -1.91 -18.50
N ALA A 8 -23.00 -2.13 -18.10
CA ALA A 8 -22.59 -3.42 -17.56
C ALA A 8 -23.42 -3.71 -16.29
N ALA A 9 -23.96 -4.91 -16.14
CA ALA A 9 -24.67 -5.28 -14.92
C ALA A 9 -23.73 -5.16 -13.70
N PRO A 10 -24.21 -4.65 -12.55
CA PRO A 10 -23.43 -4.68 -11.33
C PRO A 10 -22.96 -6.09 -10.98
N PHE A 11 -21.75 -6.19 -10.44
CA PHE A 11 -21.17 -7.44 -9.97
C PHE A 11 -20.51 -7.27 -8.60
N PRO A 12 -20.35 -8.35 -7.82
CA PRO A 12 -19.79 -8.24 -6.47
C PRO A 12 -18.34 -7.77 -6.48
N LEU A 13 -17.88 -7.20 -5.36
CA LEU A 13 -16.46 -6.99 -5.13
C LEU A 13 -15.70 -8.33 -5.14
N SER A 14 -14.52 -8.33 -5.74
CA SER A 14 -13.55 -9.42 -5.60
C SER A 14 -13.08 -9.55 -4.13
N SER A 15 -12.43 -10.65 -3.78
CA SER A 15 -11.83 -10.84 -2.45
C SER A 15 -10.79 -9.76 -2.15
N ALA A 16 -9.95 -9.40 -3.14
CA ALA A 16 -8.99 -8.31 -3.03
C ALA A 16 -9.67 -6.96 -2.75
N GLN A 17 -10.76 -6.67 -3.47
CA GLN A 17 -11.50 -5.42 -3.32
C GLN A 17 -12.26 -5.35 -2.01
N ARG A 18 -12.80 -6.48 -1.52
CA ARG A 18 -13.39 -6.55 -0.16
C ARG A 18 -12.33 -6.27 0.91
N GLY A 19 -11.11 -6.78 0.75
CA GLY A 19 -9.97 -6.43 1.60
C GLY A 19 -9.73 -4.92 1.65
N MET A 20 -9.66 -4.27 0.48
CA MET A 20 -9.49 -2.81 0.38
C MET A 20 -10.69 -2.04 0.95
N TRP A 21 -11.91 -2.55 0.75
CA TRP A 21 -13.11 -1.97 1.35
C TRP A 21 -13.01 -1.94 2.88
N PHE A 22 -12.74 -3.08 3.52
CA PHE A 22 -12.57 -3.13 4.97
C PHE A 22 -11.39 -2.28 5.45
N ALA A 23 -10.29 -2.25 4.70
CA ALA A 23 -9.14 -1.41 5.02
C ALA A 23 -9.50 0.09 4.98
N GLN A 24 -10.29 0.54 3.99
CA GLN A 24 -10.75 1.93 3.93
C GLN A 24 -11.70 2.25 5.08
N GLN A 25 -12.63 1.35 5.41
CA GLN A 25 -13.53 1.56 6.57
C GLN A 25 -12.74 1.69 7.88
N ALA A 26 -11.67 0.91 8.05
CA ALA A 26 -10.77 1.02 9.20
C ALA A 26 -9.90 2.28 9.17
N ALA A 27 -9.67 2.88 7.98
CA ALA A 27 -8.91 4.11 7.80
C ALA A 27 -9.70 5.39 8.02
N GLY A 28 -11.04 5.30 8.00
CA GLY A 28 -11.90 6.48 8.06
C GLY A 28 -11.60 7.41 6.89
N ASP A 29 -11.24 8.65 7.21
CA ASP A 29 -11.01 9.72 6.24
C ASP A 29 -9.65 9.64 5.53
N VAL A 30 -8.73 8.77 5.98
CA VAL A 30 -7.44 8.59 5.31
C VAL A 30 -7.64 7.74 4.06
N PRO A 31 -7.44 8.29 2.84
CA PRO A 31 -7.78 7.58 1.62
C PRO A 31 -6.71 6.54 1.25
N LEU A 32 -7.14 5.38 0.75
CA LEU A 32 -6.26 4.35 0.21
C LEU A 32 -5.95 4.61 -1.26
N ASN A 33 -5.22 5.68 -1.54
CA ASN A 33 -4.85 6.08 -2.90
C ASN A 33 -3.46 5.59 -3.31
N ILE A 34 -3.32 5.26 -4.60
CA ILE A 34 -2.07 5.28 -5.35
C ILE A 34 -2.01 6.61 -6.09
N ALA A 35 -0.90 7.33 -5.98
CA ALA A 35 -0.71 8.59 -6.68
C ALA A 35 0.68 8.66 -7.31
N GLN A 36 0.74 9.20 -8.51
CA GLN A 36 1.95 9.27 -9.32
C GLN A 36 1.88 10.41 -10.33
N TYR A 37 3.02 10.84 -10.85
CA TYR A 37 3.06 11.74 -12.00
C TYR A 37 4.22 11.41 -12.95
N VAL A 38 4.04 11.79 -14.21
CA VAL A 38 5.09 11.80 -15.23
C VAL A 38 5.47 13.25 -15.48
N GLU A 39 6.70 13.60 -15.17
CA GLU A 39 7.29 14.88 -15.58
C GLU A 39 7.67 14.82 -17.06
N VAL A 40 7.08 15.69 -17.87
CA VAL A 40 7.30 15.75 -19.31
C VAL A 40 8.00 17.06 -19.64
N ASP A 41 9.21 16.95 -20.18
CA ASP A 41 9.94 18.06 -20.80
C ASP A 41 9.61 18.07 -22.30
N GLY A 42 8.95 19.13 -22.75
CA GLY A 42 8.42 19.35 -24.09
C GLY A 42 6.93 19.71 -24.11
N VAL A 43 6.42 20.02 -25.30
CA VAL A 43 5.02 20.39 -25.52
C VAL A 43 4.17 19.13 -25.59
N LEU A 44 3.43 18.84 -24.52
CA LEU A 44 2.51 17.71 -24.42
C LEU A 44 1.17 18.05 -25.08
N ASP A 45 0.71 17.23 -26.02
CA ASP A 45 -0.61 17.39 -26.63
C ASP A 45 -1.70 16.80 -25.70
N VAL A 46 -2.41 17.68 -25.00
CA VAL A 46 -3.40 17.30 -23.98
C VAL A 46 -4.63 16.63 -24.61
N ASP A 47 -4.99 16.98 -25.84
CA ASP A 47 -6.14 16.38 -26.53
C ASP A 47 -5.81 14.95 -26.98
N VAL A 48 -4.60 14.74 -27.51
CA VAL A 48 -4.10 13.40 -27.85
C VAL A 48 -3.92 12.56 -26.59
N LEU A 49 -3.42 13.12 -25.50
CA LEU A 49 -3.34 12.43 -24.21
C LEU A 49 -4.72 12.05 -23.69
N THR A 50 -5.70 12.94 -23.79
CA THR A 50 -7.09 12.64 -23.42
C THR A 50 -7.65 11.47 -24.22
N ALA A 51 -7.44 11.46 -25.54
CA ALA A 51 -7.86 10.35 -26.39
C ALA A 51 -7.15 9.03 -26.01
N ALA A 52 -5.85 9.10 -25.68
CA ALA A 52 -5.07 7.95 -25.28
C ALA A 52 -5.49 7.36 -23.91
N CYS A 53 -5.72 8.23 -22.92
CA CYS A 53 -6.25 7.83 -21.60
C CYS A 53 -7.64 7.20 -21.73
N ARG A 54 -8.53 7.78 -22.54
CA ARG A 54 -9.85 7.20 -22.86
C ARG A 54 -9.70 5.80 -23.43
N PHE A 55 -8.87 5.63 -24.45
CA PHE A 55 -8.66 4.33 -25.09
C PHE A 55 -8.16 3.28 -24.07
N ALA A 56 -7.10 3.60 -23.33
CA ALA A 56 -6.54 2.70 -22.33
C ALA A 56 -7.54 2.39 -21.21
N GLY A 57 -8.29 3.39 -20.75
CA GLY A 57 -9.32 3.24 -19.74
C GLY A 57 -10.45 2.32 -20.20
N MET A 58 -10.92 2.47 -21.45
CA MET A 58 -12.01 1.67 -21.99
C MET A 58 -11.59 0.21 -22.16
N GLU A 59 -10.34 -0.02 -22.53
CA GLU A 59 -9.74 -1.35 -22.67
C GLU A 59 -9.58 -2.06 -21.32
N LEU A 60 -9.11 -1.35 -20.29
CA LEU A 60 -8.81 -1.95 -18.98
C LEU A 60 -9.99 -1.91 -17.99
N GLY A 61 -10.97 -1.03 -18.20
CA GLY A 61 -12.20 -0.90 -17.41
C GLY A 61 -12.04 -0.18 -16.05
N SER A 62 -10.91 -0.31 -15.36
CA SER A 62 -10.70 0.24 -13.99
C SER A 62 -10.90 1.75 -13.87
N ALA A 63 -10.54 2.53 -14.90
CA ALA A 63 -10.77 3.97 -14.93
C ALA A 63 -12.26 4.34 -14.79
N TYR A 64 -13.15 3.44 -15.23
CA TYR A 64 -14.59 3.60 -15.27
C TYR A 64 -15.32 2.87 -14.12
N LEU A 65 -14.60 2.36 -13.13
CA LEU A 65 -15.23 1.66 -12.01
C LEU A 65 -15.96 2.64 -11.09
N ARG A 66 -17.21 2.32 -10.72
CA ARG A 66 -17.93 2.93 -9.60
C ARG A 66 -18.34 1.87 -8.60
N LEU A 67 -18.45 2.26 -7.33
CA LEU A 67 -19.12 1.48 -6.33
C LEU A 67 -20.59 1.88 -6.26
N ILE A 68 -21.45 0.90 -6.04
CA ILE A 68 -22.86 1.12 -5.73
C ILE A 68 -23.21 0.35 -4.45
N ALA A 69 -24.14 0.88 -3.68
CA ALA A 69 -24.67 0.19 -2.51
C ALA A 69 -25.83 -0.71 -2.94
N ASP A 70 -25.76 -1.99 -2.59
CA ASP A 70 -26.84 -2.97 -2.76
C ASP A 70 -27.08 -3.67 -1.42
N ASP A 71 -28.26 -3.50 -0.83
CA ASP A 71 -28.63 -4.02 0.51
C ASP A 71 -27.56 -3.80 1.62
N GLY A 72 -26.85 -2.66 1.55
CA GLY A 72 -25.81 -2.28 2.52
C GLY A 72 -24.44 -2.92 2.28
N LEU A 73 -24.25 -3.68 1.20
CA LEU A 73 -22.96 -4.20 0.76
C LEU A 73 -22.49 -3.48 -0.52
N PRO A 74 -21.19 -3.20 -0.66
CA PRO A 74 -20.67 -2.60 -1.89
C PRO A 74 -20.68 -3.62 -3.03
N GLN A 75 -21.23 -3.19 -4.16
CA GLN A 75 -21.03 -3.80 -5.48
C GLN A 75 -20.25 -2.83 -6.36
N GLN A 76 -19.81 -3.33 -7.52
CA GLN A 76 -19.10 -2.52 -8.50
C GLN A 76 -19.77 -2.60 -9.87
N ILE A 77 -19.64 -1.52 -10.62
CA ILE A 77 -20.12 -1.40 -12.00
C ILE A 77 -19.08 -0.67 -12.85
N VAL A 78 -18.92 -1.09 -14.09
CA VAL A 78 -18.11 -0.37 -15.08
C VAL A 78 -19.00 0.64 -15.79
N ASP A 79 -18.97 1.89 -15.32
CA ASP A 79 -19.78 2.97 -15.86
C ASP A 79 -19.01 3.76 -16.94
N ARG A 80 -19.23 3.37 -18.20
CA ARG A 80 -18.63 4.01 -19.37
C ARG A 80 -19.22 5.40 -19.70
N THR A 81 -20.15 5.91 -18.89
CA THR A 81 -20.66 7.29 -18.98
C THR A 81 -19.85 8.28 -18.15
N ILE A 82 -18.89 7.82 -17.33
CA ILE A 82 -17.95 8.71 -16.64
C ILE A 82 -17.25 9.60 -17.68
N ASP A 83 -17.31 10.92 -17.46
CA ASP A 83 -16.51 11.88 -18.23
C ASP A 83 -15.03 11.59 -17.97
N ASP A 84 -14.29 11.21 -18.97
CA ASP A 84 -12.91 10.72 -18.91
C ASP A 84 -11.90 11.74 -19.44
N ARG A 85 -12.31 13.02 -19.53
CA ARG A 85 -11.41 14.09 -19.93
C ARG A 85 -10.24 14.21 -18.96
N VAL A 86 -9.03 14.34 -19.49
CA VAL A 86 -7.86 14.71 -18.68
C VAL A 86 -8.01 16.18 -18.32
N GLU A 87 -8.04 16.47 -17.02
CA GLU A 87 -8.14 17.85 -16.56
C GLU A 87 -6.85 18.62 -16.88
N PHE A 88 -6.96 19.92 -17.10
CA PHE A 88 -5.81 20.78 -17.39
C PHE A 88 -5.80 21.97 -16.44
N ILE A 89 -4.68 22.16 -15.73
CA ILE A 89 -4.49 23.25 -14.78
C ILE A 89 -3.20 23.99 -15.14
N ASP A 90 -3.32 25.28 -15.43
CA ASP A 90 -2.17 26.13 -15.70
C ASP A 90 -1.59 26.71 -14.40
N LEU A 91 -0.42 26.24 -14.00
CA LEU A 91 0.33 26.72 -12.84
C LEU A 91 1.54 27.57 -13.26
N SER A 92 1.75 27.81 -14.56
CA SER A 92 2.94 28.51 -15.08
C SER A 92 3.02 29.98 -14.67
N GLY A 93 1.91 30.56 -14.20
CA GLY A 93 1.86 31.91 -13.63
C GLY A 93 2.22 32.02 -12.14
N HIS A 94 2.48 30.91 -11.44
CA HIS A 94 2.87 30.92 -10.02
C HIS A 94 4.35 31.32 -9.85
N GLU A 95 4.71 31.86 -8.68
CA GLU A 95 6.11 32.19 -8.33
C GLU A 95 7.02 30.96 -8.38
N ASP A 96 6.52 29.83 -7.88
CA ASP A 96 7.14 28.51 -8.01
C ASP A 96 6.10 27.50 -8.53
N PRO A 97 6.01 27.29 -9.86
CA PRO A 97 5.08 26.35 -10.46
C PRO A 97 5.29 24.90 -10.01
N VAL A 98 6.54 24.51 -9.69
CA VAL A 98 6.86 23.16 -9.22
C VAL A 98 6.28 22.95 -7.83
N ALA A 99 6.56 23.86 -6.89
CA ALA A 99 6.02 23.77 -5.54
C ALA A 99 4.49 23.84 -5.52
N ALA A 100 3.88 24.68 -6.37
CA ALA A 100 2.44 24.74 -6.53
C ALA A 100 1.85 23.41 -7.03
N ALA A 101 2.48 22.78 -8.02
CA ALA A 101 2.05 21.48 -8.54
C ALA A 101 2.16 20.38 -7.47
N GLN A 102 3.27 20.33 -6.73
CA GLN A 102 3.48 19.36 -5.64
C GLN A 102 2.45 19.54 -4.51
N ALA A 103 2.16 20.78 -4.13
CA ALA A 103 1.14 21.08 -3.13
C ALA A 103 -0.27 20.68 -3.59
N TRP A 104 -0.60 20.96 -4.85
CA TRP A 104 -1.88 20.56 -5.44
C TRP A 104 -2.04 19.04 -5.47
N MET A 105 -1.03 18.31 -5.95
CA MET A 105 -1.05 16.84 -6.01
C MET A 105 -1.17 16.24 -4.60
N ARG A 106 -0.39 16.76 -3.64
CA ARG A 106 -0.44 16.33 -2.23
C ARG A 106 -1.82 16.51 -1.63
N ASN A 107 -2.46 17.64 -1.87
CA ASN A 107 -3.83 17.88 -1.44
C ASN A 107 -4.81 16.88 -2.09
N ASP A 108 -4.71 16.64 -3.41
CA ASP A 108 -5.65 15.77 -4.13
C ASP A 108 -5.60 14.31 -3.65
N TYR A 109 -4.41 13.72 -3.48
CA TYR A 109 -4.29 12.33 -3.02
C TYR A 109 -4.47 12.16 -1.52
N GLY A 110 -4.29 13.22 -0.73
CA GLY A 110 -4.46 13.19 0.73
C GLY A 110 -5.89 13.44 1.22
N SER A 111 -6.77 13.95 0.36
CA SER A 111 -8.14 14.31 0.72
C SER A 111 -9.06 13.10 0.84
N ALA A 112 -9.89 13.09 1.89
CA ALA A 112 -10.97 12.12 2.08
C ALA A 112 -11.98 12.16 0.92
N ARG A 113 -12.54 11.00 0.57
CA ARG A 113 -13.51 10.89 -0.52
C ARG A 113 -14.61 9.89 -0.21
N ASP A 114 -15.83 10.21 -0.64
CA ASP A 114 -16.93 9.25 -0.63
C ASP A 114 -16.82 8.32 -1.84
N LEU A 115 -16.52 7.04 -1.60
CA LEU A 115 -16.31 6.04 -2.65
C LEU A 115 -17.57 5.73 -3.49
N PHE A 116 -18.77 6.11 -3.02
CA PHE A 116 -20.02 5.90 -3.77
C PHE A 116 -20.39 7.10 -4.66
N VAL A 117 -19.78 8.26 -4.43
CA VAL A 117 -20.15 9.52 -5.10
C VAL A 117 -19.00 10.05 -5.95
N GLU A 118 -17.78 10.03 -5.41
CA GLU A 118 -16.62 10.61 -6.05
C GLU A 118 -15.90 9.68 -7.01
N ARG A 119 -15.06 10.28 -7.86
CA ARG A 119 -14.22 9.55 -8.80
C ARG A 119 -13.14 8.77 -8.07
N LEU A 120 -13.13 7.45 -8.30
CA LEU A 120 -12.06 6.57 -7.84
C LEU A 120 -10.74 6.84 -8.57
N ASN A 121 -10.79 7.36 -9.80
CA ASN A 121 -9.63 7.58 -10.65
C ASN A 121 -9.65 8.99 -11.27
N VAL A 122 -8.51 9.67 -11.29
CA VAL A 122 -8.34 11.01 -11.86
C VAL A 122 -7.04 11.07 -12.67
N SER A 123 -7.08 11.83 -13.77
CA SER A 123 -5.92 12.16 -14.61
C SER A 123 -5.92 13.66 -14.87
N THR A 124 -4.81 14.34 -14.60
CA THR A 124 -4.69 15.80 -14.71
C THR A 124 -3.33 16.17 -15.28
N VAL A 125 -3.29 17.10 -16.23
CA VAL A 125 -2.08 17.78 -16.69
C VAL A 125 -1.94 19.09 -15.94
N LEU A 126 -0.84 19.23 -15.21
CA LEU A 126 -0.42 20.47 -14.56
C LEU A 126 0.64 21.12 -15.43
N LYS A 127 0.36 22.27 -16.03
CA LYS A 127 1.34 23.03 -16.82
C LYS A 127 2.23 23.85 -15.90
N LEU A 128 3.54 23.65 -16.00
CA LEU A 128 4.55 24.38 -15.22
C LEU A 128 5.22 25.48 -16.06
N ALA A 129 5.39 25.23 -17.36
CA ALA A 129 5.88 26.17 -18.38
C ALA A 129 5.31 25.76 -19.75
N ASP A 130 5.60 26.53 -20.80
CA ASP A 130 5.12 26.20 -22.16
C ASP A 130 5.64 24.85 -22.68
N ASP A 131 6.81 24.43 -22.21
CA ASP A 131 7.50 23.19 -22.56
C ASP A 131 7.74 22.28 -21.33
N ARG A 132 6.95 22.44 -20.25
CA ARG A 132 7.09 21.58 -19.07
C ARG A 132 5.75 21.35 -18.40
N SER A 133 5.41 20.08 -18.19
CA SER A 133 4.16 19.69 -17.54
C SER A 133 4.32 18.45 -16.69
N TYR A 134 3.44 18.30 -15.69
CA TYR A 134 3.26 17.06 -14.95
C TYR A 134 1.95 16.41 -15.40
N TRP A 135 2.02 15.18 -15.90
CA TRP A 135 0.86 14.33 -16.08
C TRP A 135 0.65 13.51 -14.81
N TYR A 136 -0.26 13.97 -13.97
CA TYR A 136 -0.65 13.37 -12.70
C TYR A 136 -1.75 12.33 -12.88
N CYS A 137 -1.65 11.22 -12.15
CA CYS A 137 -2.70 10.23 -12.02
C CYS A 137 -2.88 9.80 -10.56
N ARG A 138 -4.14 9.67 -10.15
CA ARG A 138 -4.53 9.11 -8.86
C ARG A 138 -5.56 8.01 -9.06
N PHE A 139 -5.40 6.93 -8.30
CA PHE A 139 -6.35 5.83 -8.28
C PHE A 139 -6.62 5.39 -6.84
N HIS A 140 -7.87 5.10 -6.51
CA HIS A 140 -8.18 4.44 -5.25
C HIS A 140 -7.86 2.94 -5.37
N HIS A 141 -7.21 2.34 -4.36
CA HIS A 141 -6.78 0.93 -4.38
C HIS A 141 -7.93 -0.07 -4.63
N ILE A 142 -9.19 0.33 -4.36
CA ILE A 142 -10.36 -0.51 -4.65
C ILE A 142 -10.61 -0.72 -6.16
N SER A 143 -10.18 0.21 -7.02
CA SER A 143 -10.36 0.07 -8.47
C SER A 143 -9.17 -0.60 -9.12
N ILE A 144 -7.95 -0.35 -8.63
CA ILE A 144 -6.72 -0.77 -9.28
C ILE A 144 -5.57 -0.84 -8.27
N ASP A 145 -4.67 -1.80 -8.43
CA ASP A 145 -3.42 -1.85 -7.67
C ASP A 145 -2.27 -1.15 -8.41
N GLY A 146 -1.10 -1.02 -7.77
CA GLY A 146 0.06 -0.32 -8.34
C GLY A 146 0.55 -0.92 -9.67
N PHE A 147 0.47 -2.25 -9.83
CA PHE A 147 0.84 -2.90 -11.10
C PHE A 147 -0.17 -2.58 -12.21
N GLY A 148 -1.46 -2.57 -11.88
CA GLY A 148 -2.52 -2.16 -12.78
C GLY A 148 -2.42 -0.68 -13.17
N ALA A 149 -2.09 0.20 -12.22
CA ALA A 149 -1.88 1.62 -12.47
C ALA A 149 -0.73 1.85 -13.45
N MET A 150 0.35 1.08 -13.34
CA MET A 150 1.43 1.10 -14.33
C MET A 150 1.03 0.54 -15.69
N ASN A 151 0.22 -0.52 -15.74
CA ASN A 151 -0.34 -1.01 -17.00
C ASN A 151 -1.21 0.06 -17.68
N MET A 152 -2.06 0.76 -16.93
CA MET A 152 -2.87 1.87 -17.42
C MET A 152 -1.99 3.01 -17.99
N LEU A 153 -0.99 3.43 -17.23
CA LEU A 153 -0.07 4.50 -17.64
C LEU A 153 0.70 4.13 -18.91
N ASN A 154 1.32 2.94 -18.94
CA ASN A 154 2.08 2.46 -20.10
C ASN A 154 1.18 2.29 -21.33
N ARG A 155 -0.05 1.82 -21.15
CA ARG A 155 -0.99 1.65 -22.26
C ARG A 155 -1.43 2.99 -22.83
N ALA A 156 -1.73 3.97 -21.98
CA ALA A 156 -2.02 5.33 -22.42
C ALA A 156 -0.81 5.95 -23.14
N ALA A 157 0.41 5.73 -22.66
CA ALA A 157 1.62 6.23 -23.32
C ALA A 157 1.89 5.57 -24.69
N GLU A 158 1.66 4.26 -24.81
CA GLU A 158 1.73 3.52 -26.08
C GLU A 158 0.72 4.06 -27.09
N VAL A 159 -0.53 4.27 -26.66
CA VAL A 159 -1.60 4.79 -27.52
C VAL A 159 -1.31 6.23 -27.93
N TYR A 160 -0.86 7.09 -27.00
CA TYR A 160 -0.43 8.45 -27.30
C TYR A 160 0.64 8.45 -28.40
N THR A 161 1.67 7.62 -28.23
CA THR A 161 2.77 7.47 -29.18
C THR A 161 2.25 7.03 -30.55
N ALA A 162 1.32 6.07 -30.61
CA ALA A 162 0.72 5.65 -31.87
C ALA A 162 -0.07 6.78 -32.54
N LEU A 163 -0.86 7.54 -31.78
CA LEU A 163 -1.67 8.64 -32.29
C LEU A 163 -0.81 9.78 -32.87
N VAL A 164 0.23 10.22 -32.16
CA VAL A 164 1.11 11.30 -32.65
C VAL A 164 1.95 10.87 -33.86
N GLU A 165 2.31 9.59 -33.96
CA GLU A 165 3.06 9.03 -35.09
C GLU A 165 2.16 8.61 -36.27
N GLY A 166 0.83 8.75 -36.15
CA GLY A 166 -0.13 8.31 -37.17
C GLY A 166 -0.15 6.80 -37.40
N ARG A 167 0.22 6.00 -36.40
CA ARG A 167 0.18 4.53 -36.44
C ARG A 167 -1.16 3.98 -35.97
N GLU A 168 -1.50 2.80 -36.46
CA GLU A 168 -2.67 2.06 -35.98
C GLU A 168 -2.49 1.60 -34.53
N ILE A 169 -3.52 1.79 -33.71
CA ILE A 169 -3.56 1.31 -32.32
C ILE A 169 -3.94 -0.18 -32.35
N THR A 170 -3.00 -1.05 -31.98
CA THR A 170 -3.30 -2.48 -31.83
C THR A 170 -4.03 -2.71 -30.51
N PRO A 171 -5.23 -3.34 -30.49
CA PRO A 171 -5.93 -3.64 -29.25
C PRO A 171 -5.12 -4.55 -28.32
N GLY A 172 -5.19 -4.29 -27.01
CA GLY A 172 -4.52 -5.10 -26.02
C GLY A 172 -5.18 -6.47 -25.82
N LYS A 173 -4.51 -7.31 -25.02
CA LYS A 173 -5.00 -8.65 -24.62
C LYS A 173 -5.11 -8.74 -23.10
N ALA A 174 -5.59 -7.66 -22.49
CA ALA A 174 -5.92 -7.59 -21.08
C ALA A 174 -7.29 -8.26 -20.85
N ALA A 175 -7.44 -8.90 -19.69
CA ALA A 175 -8.77 -9.25 -19.18
C ALA A 175 -9.48 -7.99 -18.69
N ASP A 176 -10.78 -7.91 -18.94
CA ASP A 176 -11.65 -6.92 -18.32
C ASP A 176 -11.89 -7.22 -16.82
N LEU A 177 -12.59 -6.34 -16.12
CA LEU A 177 -12.79 -6.48 -14.67
C LEU A 177 -13.70 -7.66 -14.28
N VAL A 178 -14.65 -8.05 -15.14
CA VAL A 178 -15.52 -9.20 -14.90
C VAL A 178 -14.70 -10.48 -15.07
N GLU A 179 -13.87 -10.57 -16.11
CA GLU A 179 -12.95 -11.68 -16.31
C GLU A 179 -11.93 -11.81 -15.16
N ILE A 180 -11.43 -10.69 -14.63
CA ILE A 180 -10.56 -10.69 -13.43
C ILE A 180 -11.30 -11.26 -12.22
N TYR A 181 -12.56 -10.84 -12.00
CA TYR A 181 -13.40 -11.34 -10.91
C TYR A 181 -13.67 -12.85 -11.05
N GLU A 182 -14.02 -13.30 -12.25
CA GLU A 182 -14.26 -14.72 -12.55
C GLU A 182 -12.99 -15.57 -12.38
N ASP A 183 -11.81 -15.09 -12.78
CA ASP A 183 -10.54 -15.78 -12.56
C ASP A 183 -10.24 -15.95 -11.06
N GLU A 184 -10.56 -14.96 -10.22
CA GLU A 184 -10.39 -15.09 -8.77
C GLU A 184 -11.36 -16.12 -8.17
N LEU A 185 -12.63 -16.14 -8.61
CA LEU A 185 -13.59 -17.16 -8.21
C LEU A 185 -13.16 -18.57 -8.65
N ALA A 186 -12.69 -18.71 -9.88
CA ALA A 186 -12.20 -19.97 -10.42
C ALA A 186 -11.01 -20.49 -9.60
N TYR A 187 -10.08 -19.62 -9.22
CA TYR A 187 -8.99 -19.98 -8.32
C TYR A 187 -9.49 -20.44 -6.96
N ARG A 188 -10.41 -19.70 -6.33
CA ARG A 188 -10.97 -20.04 -5.01
C ARG A 188 -11.60 -21.44 -4.98
N ASN A 189 -12.20 -21.86 -6.09
CA ASN A 189 -12.85 -23.15 -6.24
C ASN A 189 -11.91 -24.26 -6.76
N SER A 190 -10.60 -24.03 -6.82
CA SER A 190 -9.63 -24.97 -7.38
C SER A 190 -8.83 -25.74 -6.32
N ASP A 191 -8.28 -26.90 -6.70
CA ASP A 191 -7.31 -27.65 -5.88
C ASP A 191 -6.03 -26.85 -5.59
N ARG A 192 -5.72 -25.86 -6.43
CA ARG A 192 -4.59 -24.95 -6.20
C ARG A 192 -4.80 -24.11 -4.94
N PHE A 193 -6.02 -23.63 -4.70
CA PHE A 193 -6.34 -22.85 -3.51
C PHE A 193 -6.08 -23.65 -2.23
N GLN A 194 -6.48 -24.93 -2.20
CA GLN A 194 -6.26 -25.79 -1.02
C GLN A 194 -4.77 -26.05 -0.77
N ARG A 195 -3.98 -26.32 -1.82
CA ARG A 195 -2.52 -26.51 -1.68
C ARG A 195 -1.80 -25.23 -1.24
N ASP A 196 -2.23 -24.07 -1.74
CA ASP A 196 -1.64 -22.79 -1.32
C ASP A 196 -2.06 -22.49 0.13
N ARG A 197 -3.30 -22.81 0.53
CA ARG A 197 -3.78 -22.72 1.93
C ARG A 197 -2.92 -23.55 2.89
N GLU A 198 -2.68 -24.83 2.58
CA GLU A 198 -1.86 -25.73 3.41
C GLU A 198 -0.46 -25.14 3.65
N TYR A 199 0.17 -24.66 2.59
CA TYR A 199 1.49 -24.02 2.68
C TYR A 199 1.50 -22.78 3.57
N TRP A 200 0.48 -21.92 3.45
CA TRP A 200 0.44 -20.66 4.19
C TRP A 200 0.08 -20.86 5.66
N ILE A 201 -0.84 -21.77 5.99
CA ILE A 201 -1.21 -22.06 7.38
C ILE A 201 0.02 -22.44 8.21
N GLU A 202 0.88 -23.30 7.69
CA GLU A 202 2.13 -23.68 8.36
C GLU A 202 3.06 -22.48 8.66
N ARG A 203 2.94 -21.38 7.89
CA ARG A 203 3.78 -20.18 8.02
C ARG A 203 3.16 -19.10 8.88
N VAL A 204 1.83 -19.02 8.94
CA VAL A 204 1.10 -17.97 9.68
C VAL A 204 0.63 -18.40 11.06
N VAL A 205 0.80 -19.68 11.43
CA VAL A 205 0.64 -20.13 12.81
C VAL A 205 1.79 -19.59 13.67
N ASP A 206 1.45 -19.13 14.88
CA ASP A 206 2.38 -18.63 15.88
C ASP A 206 3.36 -17.58 15.34
N LEU A 207 2.82 -16.61 14.57
CA LEU A 207 3.61 -15.47 14.14
C LEU A 207 4.00 -14.62 15.37
N PRO A 208 5.27 -14.18 15.45
CA PRO A 208 5.68 -13.21 16.46
C PRO A 208 4.95 -11.87 16.25
N ALA A 209 4.99 -11.02 17.27
CA ALA A 209 4.55 -9.63 17.11
C ALA A 209 5.35 -8.94 15.99
N ALA A 210 4.67 -8.13 15.18
CA ALA A 210 5.30 -7.36 14.12
C ALA A 210 6.46 -6.52 14.68
N PRO A 211 7.68 -6.64 14.14
CA PRO A 211 8.80 -5.82 14.58
C PRO A 211 8.55 -4.36 14.21
N SER A 212 8.87 -3.43 15.12
CA SER A 212 8.76 -2.00 14.88
C SER A 212 10.00 -1.28 15.40
N LEU A 213 10.53 -0.36 14.59
CA LEU A 213 11.63 0.52 15.01
C LEU A 213 11.15 1.62 15.96
N ALA A 214 9.87 2.02 15.87
CA ALA A 214 9.27 3.00 16.77
C ALA A 214 8.90 2.39 18.14
N GLY A 215 8.66 1.08 18.21
CA GLY A 215 8.29 0.37 19.45
C GLY A 215 6.92 0.76 20.02
N ARG A 216 6.09 1.45 19.22
CA ARG A 216 4.75 1.93 19.57
C ARG A 216 3.86 1.97 18.33
N THR A 217 2.55 2.07 18.51
CA THR A 217 1.57 2.20 17.42
C THR A 217 0.96 3.59 17.37
N ALA A 218 0.50 4.00 16.19
CA ALA A 218 -0.25 5.24 15.98
C ALA A 218 -1.22 5.07 14.80
N PRO A 219 -2.29 5.88 14.71
CA PRO A 219 -3.08 5.96 13.49
C PRO A 219 -2.20 6.31 12.28
N VAL A 220 -2.60 5.83 11.11
CA VAL A 220 -1.95 6.21 9.85
C VAL A 220 -2.24 7.67 9.50
N ASP A 221 -1.43 8.20 8.60
CA ASP A 221 -1.66 9.49 7.94
C ASP A 221 -1.80 9.28 6.42
N SER A 222 -2.36 10.27 5.72
CA SER A 222 -2.47 10.24 4.26
C SER A 222 -1.13 10.51 3.56
N HIS A 223 -0.13 10.98 4.31
CA HIS A 223 1.21 11.25 3.83
C HIS A 223 2.24 10.46 4.63
N ALA A 224 3.17 9.78 3.95
CA ALA A 224 4.32 9.19 4.60
C ALA A 224 5.45 10.20 4.75
N THR A 225 6.24 10.08 5.82
CA THR A 225 7.59 10.63 5.88
C THR A 225 8.48 9.76 5.00
N VAL A 226 9.33 10.34 4.15
CA VAL A 226 10.20 9.58 3.24
C VAL A 226 11.67 9.93 3.50
N ALA A 227 12.52 8.91 3.58
CA ALA A 227 13.98 9.04 3.57
C ALA A 227 14.54 8.02 2.57
N GLY A 228 15.33 8.45 1.59
CA GLY A 228 15.73 7.58 0.50
C GLY A 228 16.94 8.10 -0.25
N GLU A 229 17.83 7.19 -0.63
CA GLU A 229 19.00 7.52 -1.44
C GLU A 229 19.43 6.33 -2.30
N GLN A 230 20.26 6.62 -3.31
CA GLN A 230 20.94 5.59 -4.07
C GLN A 230 21.99 4.91 -3.20
N VAL A 231 22.00 3.58 -3.21
CA VAL A 231 23.02 2.80 -2.53
C VAL A 231 24.40 3.23 -3.03
N PRO A 232 25.37 3.53 -2.13
CA PRO A 232 26.71 3.95 -2.51
C PRO A 232 27.37 2.97 -3.50
N PRO A 233 28.22 3.44 -4.43
CA PRO A 233 28.86 2.57 -5.43
C PRO A 233 29.58 1.36 -4.84
N SER A 234 30.28 1.52 -3.71
CA SER A 234 30.96 0.42 -3.00
C SER A 234 29.97 -0.67 -2.57
N THR A 235 28.85 -0.28 -1.95
CA THR A 235 27.80 -1.20 -1.53
C THR A 235 27.06 -1.83 -2.72
N ALA A 236 26.89 -1.09 -3.82
CA ALA A 236 26.30 -1.61 -5.05
C ALA A 236 27.19 -2.69 -5.71
N GLU A 237 28.52 -2.50 -5.71
CA GLU A 237 29.47 -3.52 -6.17
C GLU A 237 29.39 -4.79 -5.32
N LEU A 238 29.30 -4.64 -3.99
CA LEU A 238 29.12 -5.76 -3.06
C LEU A 238 27.79 -6.50 -3.27
N LEU A 239 26.69 -5.78 -3.52
CA LEU A 239 25.40 -6.37 -3.88
C LEU A 239 25.51 -7.20 -5.16
N SER A 240 26.11 -6.63 -6.20
CA SER A 240 26.28 -7.29 -7.50
C SER A 240 27.15 -8.54 -7.39
N ALA A 241 28.26 -8.47 -6.63
CA ALA A 241 29.12 -9.61 -6.36
C ALA A 241 28.39 -10.71 -5.58
N THR A 242 27.62 -10.33 -4.56
CA THR A 242 26.83 -11.25 -3.73
C THR A 242 25.76 -11.97 -4.55
N ALA A 243 25.05 -11.22 -5.39
CA ALA A 243 24.02 -11.74 -6.29
C ALA A 243 24.63 -12.74 -7.30
N SER A 244 25.75 -12.36 -7.93
CA SER A 244 26.46 -13.20 -8.89
C SER A 244 26.96 -14.51 -8.27
N ALA A 245 27.54 -14.45 -7.06
CA ALA A 245 28.11 -15.62 -6.39
C ALA A 245 27.06 -16.59 -5.83
N SER A 246 25.85 -16.10 -5.52
CA SER A 246 24.75 -16.96 -5.05
C SER A 246 23.83 -17.44 -6.18
N VAL A 247 23.95 -16.87 -7.40
CA VAL A 247 22.97 -17.03 -8.49
C VAL A 247 21.55 -16.62 -8.06
N VAL A 248 21.49 -15.78 -7.03
CA VAL A 248 20.28 -15.21 -6.46
C VAL A 248 20.34 -13.71 -6.79
N GLY A 249 19.22 -13.06 -7.12
CA GLY A 249 19.23 -11.62 -7.41
C GLY A 249 19.69 -10.75 -6.22
N GLU A 250 19.75 -9.43 -6.38
CA GLU A 250 20.13 -8.51 -5.30
C GLU A 250 19.08 -8.48 -4.16
N THR A 251 17.80 -8.68 -4.51
CA THR A 251 16.68 -8.52 -3.58
C THR A 251 16.75 -9.43 -2.34
N PRO A 252 17.03 -10.76 -2.45
CA PRO A 252 17.14 -11.59 -1.26
C PRO A 252 18.26 -11.17 -0.31
N ALA A 253 19.36 -10.63 -0.81
CA ALA A 253 20.43 -10.10 0.03
C ALA A 253 19.98 -8.86 0.82
N ILE A 254 19.26 -7.94 0.18
CA ILE A 254 18.71 -6.75 0.83
C ILE A 254 17.65 -7.14 1.88
N VAL A 255 16.75 -8.07 1.54
CA VAL A 255 15.71 -8.58 2.46
C VAL A 255 16.33 -9.28 3.67
N ALA A 256 17.36 -10.10 3.45
CA ALA A 256 18.12 -10.75 4.52
C ALA A 256 18.80 -9.71 5.44
N ALA A 257 19.50 -8.74 4.87
CA ALA A 257 20.14 -7.67 5.61
C ALA A 257 19.11 -6.85 6.41
N PHE A 258 17.94 -6.54 5.83
CA PHE A 258 16.91 -5.78 6.55
C PHE A 258 16.31 -6.58 7.71
N ALA A 259 16.09 -7.89 7.53
CA ALA A 259 15.66 -8.75 8.64
C ALA A 259 16.72 -8.84 9.74
N GLY A 260 18.00 -8.97 9.38
CA GLY A 260 19.13 -8.91 10.32
C GLY A 260 19.18 -7.60 11.09
N TYR A 261 19.00 -6.48 10.38
CA TYR A 261 18.93 -5.14 10.95
C TYR A 261 17.77 -5.00 11.95
N LEU A 262 16.56 -5.41 11.58
CA LEU A 262 15.40 -5.39 12.48
C LEU A 262 15.61 -6.28 13.70
N ALA A 263 16.17 -7.47 13.53
CA ALA A 263 16.46 -8.37 14.65
C ALA A 263 17.45 -7.76 15.64
N ALA A 264 18.51 -7.13 15.13
CA ALA A 264 19.49 -6.44 15.96
C ALA A 264 18.91 -5.19 16.65
N MET A 265 18.03 -4.44 15.98
CA MET A 265 17.41 -3.23 16.52
C MET A 265 16.31 -3.52 17.55
N THR A 266 15.57 -4.62 17.38
CA THR A 266 14.41 -4.96 18.22
C THR A 266 14.70 -6.05 19.25
N GLY A 267 15.81 -6.78 19.09
CA GLY A 267 16.11 -7.98 19.89
C GLY A 267 15.29 -9.22 19.51
N ASN A 268 14.42 -9.14 18.49
CA ASN A 268 13.59 -10.26 18.06
C ASN A 268 14.29 -11.07 16.96
N ALA A 269 14.63 -12.32 17.27
CA ALA A 269 15.28 -13.23 16.34
C ALA A 269 14.33 -13.81 15.27
N ASP A 270 13.02 -13.71 15.47
CA ASP A 270 11.99 -14.18 14.53
C ASP A 270 11.32 -12.95 13.91
N VAL A 271 11.73 -12.61 12.70
CA VAL A 271 11.32 -11.39 11.99
C VAL A 271 10.31 -11.76 10.92
N VAL A 272 9.16 -11.09 10.93
CA VAL A 272 8.16 -11.22 9.87
C VAL A 272 8.07 -9.90 9.13
N LEU A 273 8.24 -9.96 7.81
CA LEU A 273 8.08 -8.86 6.88
C LEU A 273 6.82 -9.07 6.05
N SER A 274 6.32 -7.98 5.49
CA SER A 274 5.20 -8.03 4.53
C SER A 274 5.71 -7.81 3.12
N LEU A 275 5.33 -8.67 2.18
CA LEU A 275 5.70 -8.56 0.77
C LEU A 275 4.44 -8.32 -0.07
N PRO A 276 4.22 -7.10 -0.58
CA PRO A 276 3.27 -6.88 -1.66
C PRO A 276 3.68 -7.69 -2.90
N VAL A 277 2.73 -8.44 -3.44
CA VAL A 277 2.90 -9.30 -4.63
C VAL A 277 1.77 -9.01 -5.62
N SER A 278 2.07 -9.08 -6.91
CA SER A 278 1.08 -8.71 -7.94
C SER A 278 -0.11 -9.67 -8.00
N ALA A 279 0.06 -10.91 -7.53
CA ALA A 279 -0.86 -12.04 -7.65
C ALA A 279 -1.26 -12.40 -9.11
N ARG A 280 -0.55 -11.84 -10.10
CA ARG A 280 -0.84 -12.04 -11.54
C ARG A 280 -0.09 -13.26 -12.08
N SER A 281 -0.70 -14.44 -11.94
CA SER A 281 -0.07 -15.70 -12.39
C SER A 281 -0.15 -15.93 -13.91
N SER A 282 -1.15 -15.37 -14.60
CA SER A 282 -1.35 -15.55 -16.04
C SER A 282 -0.82 -14.37 -16.87
N ALA A 283 -0.52 -14.61 -18.15
CA ALA A 283 -0.09 -13.55 -19.06
C ALA A 283 -1.19 -12.50 -19.30
N VAL A 284 -2.46 -12.91 -19.24
CA VAL A 284 -3.63 -12.02 -19.39
C VAL A 284 -3.71 -11.07 -18.21
N LEU A 285 -3.67 -11.59 -16.98
CA LEU A 285 -3.69 -10.75 -15.76
C LEU A 285 -2.50 -9.80 -15.68
N ARG A 286 -1.32 -10.21 -16.18
CA ARG A 286 -0.13 -9.34 -16.31
C ARG A 286 -0.34 -8.13 -17.21
N ARG A 287 -1.34 -8.12 -18.07
CA ARG A 287 -1.69 -6.96 -18.92
C ARG A 287 -2.91 -6.19 -18.41
N SER A 288 -3.65 -6.73 -17.44
CA SER A 288 -4.87 -6.11 -16.92
C SER A 288 -4.62 -5.00 -15.90
N GLY A 289 -5.55 -4.06 -15.83
CA GLY A 289 -5.56 -2.97 -14.86
C GLY A 289 -6.75 -3.11 -13.92
N GLY A 290 -6.60 -3.86 -12.83
CA GLY A 290 -7.60 -3.99 -11.76
C GLY A 290 -6.93 -4.29 -10.42
N MET A 291 -7.71 -4.32 -9.35
CA MET A 291 -7.22 -4.68 -8.00
C MET A 291 -7.04 -6.19 -7.89
N VAL A 292 -5.79 -6.65 -8.02
CA VAL A 292 -5.41 -8.08 -8.00
C VAL A 292 -4.37 -8.37 -6.92
N SER A 293 -3.50 -7.40 -6.60
CA SER A 293 -2.36 -7.57 -5.69
C SER A 293 -2.75 -8.13 -4.33
N ASN A 294 -1.80 -8.81 -3.71
CA ASN A 294 -1.91 -9.38 -2.38
C ASN A 294 -0.71 -8.95 -1.54
N VAL A 295 -0.79 -9.14 -0.23
CA VAL A 295 0.36 -9.01 0.66
C VAL A 295 0.61 -10.39 1.26
N VAL A 296 1.87 -10.82 1.35
CA VAL A 296 2.20 -12.14 1.91
C VAL A 296 3.33 -12.03 2.94
N PRO A 297 3.34 -12.86 3.99
CA PRO A 297 4.39 -12.79 5.00
C PRO A 297 5.69 -13.41 4.49
N ILE A 298 6.81 -12.83 4.89
CA ILE A 298 8.16 -13.37 4.75
C ILE A 298 8.76 -13.50 6.15
N ARG A 299 8.84 -14.72 6.67
CA ARG A 299 9.31 -15.01 8.03
C ARG A 299 10.76 -15.48 7.99
N LEU A 300 11.65 -14.77 8.67
CA LEU A 300 13.08 -15.02 8.72
C LEU A 300 13.52 -15.16 10.17
N ARG A 301 14.00 -16.36 10.50
CA ARG A 301 14.53 -16.68 11.83
C ARG A 301 16.06 -16.66 11.84
N ILE A 302 16.60 -15.87 12.76
CA ILE A 302 18.02 -15.58 12.95
C ILE A 302 18.46 -16.14 14.31
N ASP A 303 18.78 -17.42 14.33
CA ASP A 303 19.31 -18.12 15.50
C ASP A 303 20.78 -17.72 15.76
N GLY A 304 21.40 -18.26 16.82
CA GLY A 304 22.75 -17.87 17.24
C GLY A 304 23.83 -18.13 16.20
N ASP A 305 23.69 -19.23 15.48
CA ASP A 305 24.60 -19.77 14.47
C ASP A 305 24.20 -19.42 13.03
N THR A 306 23.15 -18.61 12.83
CA THR A 306 22.71 -18.24 11.47
C THR A 306 23.77 -17.37 10.81
N THR A 307 24.36 -17.88 9.73
CA THR A 307 25.37 -17.17 8.94
C THR A 307 24.75 -16.19 7.94
N VAL A 308 25.57 -15.31 7.37
CA VAL A 308 25.17 -14.41 6.27
C VAL A 308 24.63 -15.22 5.08
N GLU A 309 25.33 -16.26 4.67
CA GLU A 309 24.91 -17.13 3.56
C GLU A 309 23.59 -17.85 3.86
N ASP A 310 23.42 -18.36 5.09
CA ASP A 310 22.16 -18.99 5.51
C ASP A 310 20.99 -18.01 5.43
N LEU A 311 21.17 -16.77 5.89
CA LEU A 311 20.08 -15.80 5.91
C LEU A 311 19.68 -15.35 4.51
N ILE A 312 20.65 -15.14 3.61
CA ILE A 312 20.39 -14.86 2.19
C ILE A 312 19.66 -16.05 1.54
N GLY A 313 20.09 -17.28 1.81
CA GLY A 313 19.45 -18.50 1.34
C GLY A 313 18.00 -18.64 1.82
N LYS A 314 17.75 -18.39 3.12
CA LYS A 314 16.41 -18.37 3.73
C LYS A 314 15.53 -17.30 3.08
N ALA A 315 16.03 -16.08 2.90
CA ALA A 315 15.31 -15.01 2.23
C ALA A 315 14.91 -15.38 0.80
N ASN A 316 15.84 -15.96 0.02
CA ASN A 316 15.55 -16.41 -1.33
C ASN A 316 14.48 -17.51 -1.38
N LEU A 317 14.56 -18.47 -0.47
CA LEU A 317 13.59 -19.57 -0.37
C LEU A 317 12.19 -19.05 -0.03
N GLU A 318 12.08 -18.16 0.96
CA GLU A 318 10.79 -17.57 1.35
C GLU A 318 10.23 -16.68 0.24
N LEU A 319 11.05 -15.82 -0.39
CA LEU A 319 10.61 -14.99 -1.51
C LEU A 319 10.10 -15.84 -2.70
N THR A 320 10.86 -16.87 -3.09
CA THR A 320 10.45 -17.77 -4.19
C THR A 320 9.22 -18.59 -3.82
N GLY A 321 9.14 -19.09 -2.58
CA GLY A 321 8.01 -19.83 -2.06
C GLY A 321 6.73 -19.00 -2.04
N ALA A 322 6.84 -17.74 -1.62
CA ALA A 322 5.78 -16.76 -1.60
C ALA A 322 5.28 -16.42 -3.01
N LEU A 323 6.18 -16.10 -3.95
CA LEU A 323 5.80 -15.77 -5.34
C LEU A 323 5.09 -16.92 -6.07
N ARG A 324 5.42 -18.17 -5.76
CA ARG A 324 4.72 -19.34 -6.33
C ARG A 324 3.28 -19.46 -5.82
N ARG A 325 2.96 -18.89 -4.66
CA ARG A 325 1.70 -19.08 -3.91
C ARG A 325 1.03 -17.76 -3.55
N GLN A 326 1.39 -16.70 -4.27
CA GLN A 326 0.98 -15.31 -4.06
C GLN A 326 -0.53 -15.06 -4.17
N ARG A 327 -1.29 -16.00 -4.75
CA ARG A 327 -2.73 -15.86 -4.97
C ARG A 327 -3.58 -16.14 -3.72
N TYR A 328 -3.06 -16.90 -2.76
CA TYR A 328 -3.80 -17.16 -1.52
C TYR A 328 -3.73 -15.93 -0.61
N ARG A 329 -4.90 -15.39 -0.30
CA ARG A 329 -5.11 -14.04 0.22
C ARG A 329 -4.70 -13.90 1.69
N HIS A 330 -4.09 -12.78 2.07
CA HIS A 330 -3.75 -12.55 3.47
C HIS A 330 -4.96 -12.52 4.40
N GLU A 331 -6.12 -12.06 3.91
CA GLU A 331 -7.38 -12.08 4.66
C GLU A 331 -7.80 -13.52 5.01
N ASP A 332 -7.59 -14.46 4.07
CA ASP A 332 -7.84 -15.88 4.30
C ASP A 332 -6.78 -16.47 5.25
N MET A 333 -5.49 -16.11 5.09
CA MET A 333 -4.41 -16.53 6.00
C MET A 333 -4.72 -16.15 7.46
N ARG A 334 -5.14 -14.91 7.71
CA ARG A 334 -5.45 -14.42 9.07
C ARG A 334 -6.67 -15.12 9.66
N ARG A 335 -7.71 -15.30 8.84
CA ARG A 335 -8.91 -16.06 9.24
C ARG A 335 -8.53 -17.49 9.65
N ASP A 336 -7.72 -18.16 8.85
CA ASP A 336 -7.31 -19.55 9.10
C ASP A 336 -6.33 -19.68 10.27
N ALA A 337 -5.52 -18.66 10.55
CA ALA A 337 -4.66 -18.59 11.74
C ALA A 337 -5.42 -18.27 13.04
N GLY A 338 -6.72 -17.92 12.96
CA GLY A 338 -7.51 -17.49 14.12
C GLY A 338 -7.10 -16.12 14.68
N THR A 339 -6.34 -15.32 13.93
CA THR A 339 -5.90 -13.99 14.34
C THR A 339 -6.94 -12.95 13.91
N VAL A 340 -7.66 -12.40 14.89
CA VAL A 340 -8.72 -11.38 14.68
C VAL A 340 -8.23 -9.97 15.00
N ASP A 341 -6.91 -9.75 15.06
CA ASP A 341 -6.40 -8.43 15.44
C ASP A 341 -6.72 -7.39 14.37
N GLY A 342 -7.18 -6.21 14.81
CA GLY A 342 -7.57 -5.07 13.97
C GLY A 342 -6.41 -4.29 13.35
N GLN A 343 -5.19 -4.83 13.35
CA GLN A 343 -4.07 -4.33 12.55
C GLN A 343 -4.42 -4.53 11.07
N ARG A 344 -4.14 -3.57 10.17
CA ARG A 344 -4.41 -3.79 8.74
C ARG A 344 -3.54 -4.96 8.26
N GLY A 345 -3.82 -5.43 7.05
CA GLY A 345 -3.34 -6.70 6.48
C GLY A 345 -1.83 -6.97 6.43
N PHE A 346 -0.98 -6.17 7.08
CA PHE A 346 0.47 -6.35 7.16
C PHE A 346 0.85 -7.24 8.37
N PHE A 347 1.94 -7.98 8.19
CA PHE A 347 2.53 -8.90 9.18
C PHE A 347 3.77 -8.31 9.88
N GLY A 348 4.14 -7.08 9.52
CA GLY A 348 5.38 -6.40 9.87
C GLY A 348 5.75 -5.38 8.79
N PRO A 349 6.92 -4.71 8.90
CA PRO A 349 7.39 -3.74 7.93
C PRO A 349 7.32 -4.29 6.52
N SER A 350 6.84 -3.48 5.57
CA SER A 350 6.67 -3.93 4.21
C SER A 350 7.95 -3.78 3.40
N ILE A 351 8.26 -4.75 2.54
CA ILE A 351 9.28 -4.64 1.51
C ILE A 351 8.56 -4.62 0.17
N ASN A 352 8.52 -3.45 -0.47
CA ASN A 352 7.88 -3.28 -1.76
C ASN A 352 8.95 -3.23 -2.86
N ILE A 353 8.86 -4.14 -3.83
CA ILE A 353 9.86 -4.26 -4.90
C ILE A 353 9.32 -3.56 -6.16
N MET A 354 9.85 -2.38 -6.44
CA MET A 354 9.43 -1.50 -7.52
C MET A 354 10.13 -1.89 -8.83
N MET A 355 9.54 -2.83 -9.57
CA MET A 355 10.11 -3.35 -10.84
C MET A 355 9.78 -2.49 -12.09
N PHE A 356 9.32 -1.26 -11.92
CA PHE A 356 8.86 -0.43 -13.03
C PHE A 356 9.97 0.47 -13.57
N HIS A 357 9.93 0.73 -14.87
CA HIS A 357 10.83 1.67 -15.51
C HIS A 357 10.43 3.09 -15.10
N ARG A 358 11.42 3.94 -14.81
CA ARG A 358 11.21 5.35 -14.47
C ARG A 358 10.98 6.27 -15.67
N GLU A 359 11.06 5.73 -16.89
CA GLU A 359 10.94 6.50 -18.13
C GLU A 359 9.68 6.05 -18.88
N ILE A 360 8.86 7.03 -19.28
CA ILE A 360 7.61 6.84 -20.01
C ILE A 360 7.72 7.57 -21.35
N ARG A 361 7.61 6.85 -22.46
CA ARG A 361 7.72 7.43 -23.80
C ARG A 361 6.36 7.92 -24.29
N LEU A 362 6.29 9.15 -24.75
CA LEU A 362 5.10 9.83 -25.27
C LEU A 362 5.45 10.42 -26.65
N GLY A 363 5.42 9.60 -27.70
CA GLY A 363 5.93 9.99 -29.02
C GLY A 363 7.46 10.16 -28.98
N ASP A 364 7.92 11.35 -29.34
CA ASP A 364 9.32 11.76 -29.22
C ASP A 364 9.69 12.29 -27.83
N LEU A 365 8.69 12.51 -26.95
CA LEU A 365 8.91 12.96 -25.58
C LEU A 365 9.28 11.78 -24.69
N THR A 366 10.18 12.01 -23.74
CA THR A 366 10.50 11.06 -22.66
C THR A 366 10.17 11.70 -21.33
N GLY A 367 9.18 11.13 -20.65
CA GLY A 367 8.75 11.58 -19.34
C GLY A 367 9.40 10.79 -18.20
N ARG A 368 9.62 11.45 -17.07
CA ARG A 368 10.15 10.84 -15.84
C ARG A 368 9.03 10.54 -14.85
N PHE A 369 8.85 9.26 -14.57
CA PHE A 369 7.85 8.74 -13.64
C PHE A 369 8.30 8.88 -12.18
N THR A 370 7.41 9.42 -11.36
CA THR A 370 7.58 9.57 -9.90
C THR A 370 6.34 9.07 -9.17
N VAL A 371 6.57 8.24 -8.16
CA VAL A 371 5.52 7.80 -7.22
C VAL A 371 5.39 8.84 -6.11
N LEU A 372 4.15 9.24 -5.81
CA LEU A 372 3.82 10.15 -4.71
C LEU A 372 3.27 9.39 -3.50
N SER A 373 2.52 8.31 -3.73
CA SER A 373 1.97 7.47 -2.69
C SER A 373 1.70 6.06 -3.22
N THR A 374 2.08 5.04 -2.44
CA THR A 374 1.62 3.66 -2.62
C THR A 374 0.48 3.28 -1.66
N GLY A 375 -0.04 4.25 -0.91
CA GLY A 375 -1.02 4.08 0.15
C GLY A 375 -0.45 4.43 1.54
N PRO A 376 -1.31 4.54 2.57
CA PRO A 376 -0.86 4.86 3.92
C PRO A 376 0.05 3.79 4.51
N VAL A 377 1.11 4.23 5.20
CA VAL A 377 2.06 3.36 5.90
C VAL A 377 1.64 3.20 7.36
N GLU A 378 1.52 1.97 7.85
CA GLU A 378 1.18 1.69 9.25
C GLU A 378 2.33 2.00 10.21
N ASP A 379 3.52 1.47 9.89
CA ASP A 379 4.74 1.66 10.66
C ASP A 379 5.88 2.10 9.72
N LEU A 380 6.49 1.13 9.04
CA LEU A 380 7.61 1.33 8.12
C LEU A 380 7.40 0.50 6.85
N ALA A 381 7.65 1.10 5.70
CA ALA A 381 7.74 0.45 4.40
C ALA A 381 9.12 0.72 3.79
N VAL A 382 9.67 -0.27 3.11
CA VAL A 382 10.93 -0.18 2.38
C VAL A 382 10.65 -0.40 0.90
N ASN A 383 10.81 0.66 0.12
CA ASN A 383 10.69 0.59 -1.34
C ASN A 383 12.07 0.30 -1.95
N LEU A 384 12.17 -0.81 -2.65
CA LEU A 384 13.38 -1.24 -3.34
C LEU A 384 13.23 -0.98 -4.83
N TYR A 385 14.13 -0.19 -5.40
CA TYR A 385 14.24 0.04 -6.84
C TYR A 385 15.50 -0.67 -7.33
N PRO A 386 15.38 -1.87 -7.93
CA PRO A 386 16.53 -2.64 -8.39
C PRO A 386 17.32 -1.90 -9.48
N SER A 387 18.59 -2.30 -9.65
CA SER A 387 19.41 -1.83 -10.75
C SER A 387 18.77 -2.18 -12.10
N VAL A 388 18.56 -1.17 -12.95
CA VAL A 388 18.14 -1.33 -14.33
C VAL A 388 19.08 -0.54 -15.22
N ALA A 389 19.64 -1.19 -16.25
CA ALA A 389 20.44 -0.56 -17.31
C ALA A 389 21.60 0.35 -16.81
N GLY A 390 22.32 -0.08 -15.76
CA GLY A 390 23.49 0.64 -15.24
C GLY A 390 23.19 1.71 -14.17
N LYS A 391 21.94 1.82 -13.71
CA LYS A 391 21.58 2.65 -12.54
C LYS A 391 21.82 1.86 -11.24
N SER A 392 22.26 2.52 -10.17
CA SER A 392 22.43 1.91 -8.85
C SER A 392 21.08 1.55 -8.22
N VAL A 393 21.11 0.59 -7.29
CA VAL A 393 19.93 0.26 -6.46
C VAL A 393 19.56 1.50 -5.64
N GLN A 394 18.28 1.84 -5.58
CA GLN A 394 17.75 2.86 -4.65
C GLN A 394 16.89 2.17 -3.59
N ILE A 395 17.07 2.58 -2.34
CA ILE A 395 16.33 2.07 -1.18
C ILE A 395 15.71 3.26 -0.48
N ASP A 396 14.38 3.29 -0.41
CA ASP A 396 13.65 4.34 0.29
C ASP A 396 12.91 3.73 1.50
N PHE A 397 12.97 4.41 2.62
CA PHE A 397 12.12 4.19 3.79
C PHE A 397 10.94 5.16 3.73
N GLU A 398 9.74 4.62 3.86
CA GLU A 398 8.53 5.40 4.11
C GLU A 398 8.03 5.07 5.52
N GLY A 399 7.88 6.08 6.37
CA GLY A 399 7.46 5.93 7.76
C GLY A 399 6.13 6.63 8.01
N ASN A 400 5.32 6.07 8.90
CA ASN A 400 4.17 6.78 9.45
C ASN A 400 4.65 8.06 10.16
N PRO A 401 4.21 9.27 9.76
CA PRO A 401 4.69 10.52 10.36
C PRO A 401 4.30 10.67 11.84
N ASN A 402 3.28 9.95 12.30
CA ASN A 402 2.90 9.90 13.72
C ASN A 402 3.84 9.01 14.56
N LEU A 403 4.70 8.22 13.90
CA LEU A 403 5.69 7.34 14.52
C LEU A 403 7.12 7.84 14.33
N TYR A 404 7.45 8.36 13.14
CA TYR A 404 8.80 8.78 12.76
C TYR A 404 8.81 10.24 12.30
N SER A 405 9.63 11.06 12.96
CA SER A 405 10.01 12.35 12.39
C SER A 405 10.92 12.15 11.17
N ALA A 406 11.05 13.17 10.32
CA ALA A 406 11.97 13.13 9.18
C ALA A 406 13.41 12.81 9.62
N SER A 407 13.88 13.40 10.72
CA SER A 407 15.21 13.13 11.26
C SER A 407 15.37 11.71 11.83
N ASP A 408 14.32 11.15 12.44
CA ASP A 408 14.39 9.78 12.96
C ASP A 408 14.43 8.77 11.81
N LEU A 409 13.59 8.96 10.80
CA LEU A 409 13.52 8.08 9.65
C LEU A 409 14.83 8.10 8.86
N ASP A 410 15.38 9.29 8.64
CA ASP A 410 16.68 9.49 7.99
C ASP A 410 17.81 8.79 8.76
N ALA A 411 17.82 8.90 10.09
CA ALA A 411 18.80 8.20 10.92
C ALA A 411 18.68 6.67 10.85
N TYR A 412 17.45 6.12 10.82
CA TYR A 412 17.23 4.69 10.64
C TYR A 412 17.62 4.19 9.25
N HIS A 413 17.35 5.00 8.22
CA HIS A 413 17.71 4.71 6.85
C HIS A 413 19.24 4.66 6.65
N HIS A 414 19.96 5.69 7.10
CA HIS A 414 21.43 5.70 7.07
C HIS A 414 22.05 4.53 7.86
N ARG A 415 21.49 4.21 9.03
CA ARG A 415 21.96 3.07 9.83
C ARG A 415 21.73 1.76 9.10
N PHE A 416 20.59 1.60 8.41
CA PHE A 416 20.34 0.41 7.60
C PHE A 416 21.33 0.30 6.44
N LEU A 417 21.61 1.39 5.71
CA LEU A 417 22.59 1.35 4.61
C LEU A 417 24.01 1.01 5.10
N SER A 418 24.39 1.54 6.26
CA SER A 418 25.65 1.17 6.93
C SER A 418 25.68 -0.31 7.35
N TYR A 419 24.57 -0.83 7.86
CA TYR A 419 24.44 -2.25 8.21
C TYR A 419 24.49 -3.14 6.97
N LEU A 420 23.82 -2.74 5.88
CA LEU A 420 23.81 -3.44 4.60
C LEU A 420 25.23 -3.59 4.04
N GLU A 421 26.02 -2.52 4.01
CA GLU A 421 27.42 -2.57 3.55
C GLU A 421 28.24 -3.60 4.36
N ARG A 422 28.09 -3.60 5.69
CA ARG A 422 28.81 -4.55 6.56
C ARG A 422 28.33 -5.98 6.40
N PHE A 423 27.02 -6.15 6.27
CA PHE A 423 26.42 -7.45 6.02
C PHE A 423 26.96 -8.09 4.74
N LEU A 424 27.12 -7.29 3.68
CA LEU A 424 27.67 -7.76 2.41
C LEU A 424 29.20 -7.90 2.43
N SER A 425 29.89 -7.13 3.27
CA SER A 425 31.35 -7.19 3.43
C SER A 425 31.82 -8.34 4.34
N ALA A 426 30.94 -8.84 5.21
CA ALA A 426 31.25 -9.95 6.11
C ALA A 426 31.54 -11.24 5.32
N ALA A 427 32.37 -12.11 5.89
CA ALA A 427 32.57 -13.43 5.31
C ALA A 427 31.23 -14.20 5.34
N ARG A 428 30.98 -15.02 4.31
CA ARG A 428 29.70 -15.71 4.12
C ARG A 428 29.30 -16.60 5.30
N ASP A 429 30.29 -17.17 5.98
CA ASP A 429 30.17 -18.03 7.16
C ASP A 429 30.15 -17.25 8.49
N SER A 430 30.20 -15.91 8.44
CA SER A 430 30.10 -15.07 9.64
C SER A 430 28.68 -15.11 10.20
N GLU A 431 28.56 -15.22 11.52
CA GLU A 431 27.28 -15.15 12.22
C GLU A 431 26.65 -13.75 12.09
N VAL A 432 25.37 -13.69 11.70
CA VAL A 432 24.66 -12.42 11.49
C VAL A 432 24.59 -11.57 12.77
N ARG A 433 24.51 -12.20 13.95
CA ARG A 433 24.49 -11.52 15.24
C ARG A 433 25.80 -10.82 15.59
N GLY A 434 26.91 -11.21 14.94
CA GLY A 434 28.22 -10.57 15.11
C GLY A 434 28.38 -9.27 14.31
N ILE A 435 27.42 -8.93 13.44
CA ILE A 435 27.49 -7.75 12.58
C ILE A 435 27.05 -6.52 13.38
N ASP A 436 27.98 -5.60 13.62
CA ASP A 436 27.75 -4.40 14.42
C ASP A 436 26.75 -3.43 13.76
N LEU A 437 25.86 -2.85 14.57
CA LEU A 437 24.90 -1.81 14.19
C LEU A 437 25.51 -0.40 14.14
N LEU A 438 26.64 -0.15 14.82
CA LEU A 438 27.21 1.20 15.00
C LEU A 438 28.47 1.42 14.16
N GLU A 439 28.62 2.60 13.56
CA GLU A 439 29.90 3.01 12.95
C GLU A 439 31.08 2.85 13.91
N VAL A 440 32.18 2.32 13.35
CA VAL A 440 33.51 2.34 13.99
C VAL A 440 33.89 3.82 14.17
N GLY A 441 33.52 4.38 15.31
CA GLY A 441 33.69 5.81 15.61
C GLY A 441 32.68 6.38 16.62
N ARG A 442 31.55 5.70 16.88
CA ARG A 442 30.55 6.16 17.85
C ARG A 442 30.16 5.08 18.87
N ARG A 443 31.17 4.48 19.53
CA ARG A 443 30.94 3.90 20.87
C ARG A 443 30.65 5.08 21.80
N SER A 444 29.40 5.29 22.17
CA SER A 444 29.08 6.21 23.24
C SER A 444 29.83 5.74 24.49
N THR A 445 30.62 6.63 25.06
CA THR A 445 31.18 6.45 26.39
C THR A 445 30.02 6.53 27.38
N SER A 446 29.34 5.40 27.63
CA SER A 446 28.50 5.27 28.80
C SER A 446 29.40 5.04 30.01
N ASP A 447 29.65 6.14 30.74
CA ASP A 447 30.26 6.13 32.07
C ASP A 447 29.38 5.29 33.04
N PRO A 448 29.91 4.25 33.72
CA PRO A 448 29.14 3.40 34.62
C PRO A 448 28.66 4.07 35.92
N SER A 449 28.98 5.35 36.17
CA SER A 449 28.79 5.98 37.49
C SER A 449 27.46 6.70 37.73
N ALA A 450 26.55 6.78 36.77
CA ALA A 450 25.31 7.57 36.90
C ALA A 450 24.01 6.73 37.05
N ARG A 451 23.96 5.79 38.01
CA ARG A 451 22.67 5.25 38.52
C ARG A 451 22.74 4.93 40.01
N ALA A 452 22.55 5.96 40.82
CA ALA A 452 22.13 5.81 42.22
C ALA A 452 21.16 6.94 42.59
N GLY A 453 19.90 6.79 42.20
CA GLY A 453 18.78 7.61 42.65
C GLY A 453 17.69 6.71 43.25
N ARG A 454 17.74 6.54 44.57
CA ARG A 454 16.68 5.88 45.36
C ARG A 454 15.34 6.62 45.21
N PRO A 455 14.19 5.94 45.10
CA PRO A 455 12.89 6.59 45.30
C PRO A 455 12.59 6.72 46.80
N PRO A 456 11.95 7.81 47.27
CA PRO A 456 11.47 7.89 48.64
C PRO A 456 10.20 7.07 48.80
N SER A 457 10.19 6.24 49.83
CA SER A 457 9.02 5.54 50.37
C SER A 457 8.06 6.52 51.06
N SER A 458 6.75 6.39 50.83
CA SER A 458 5.77 6.79 51.84
C SER A 458 4.53 5.90 51.81
N ARG A 459 4.06 5.61 53.02
CA ARG A 459 3.16 4.55 53.43
C ARG A 459 1.68 4.87 53.14
N THR A 460 0.93 3.79 53.07
CA THR A 460 -0.51 3.65 53.27
C THR A 460 -1.12 4.51 54.38
N SER A 461 -2.26 5.12 54.09
CA SER A 461 -3.34 5.32 55.07
C SER A 461 -4.69 5.33 54.34
N SER A 462 -5.55 4.38 54.70
CA SER A 462 -6.98 4.38 54.39
C SER A 462 -7.70 5.43 55.24
N ILE A 463 -8.80 5.99 54.73
CA ILE A 463 -10.02 6.37 55.47
C ILE A 463 -11.14 6.53 54.44
N ALA A 464 -12.28 5.90 54.72
CA ALA A 464 -13.54 6.01 53.99
C ALA A 464 -14.30 7.29 54.34
N GLY A 465 -15.16 7.79 53.43
CA GLY A 465 -16.12 8.84 53.76
C GLY A 465 -16.93 9.38 52.57
N ASN A 466 -18.18 8.93 52.47
CA ASN A 466 -19.27 9.46 51.63
C ASN A 466 -19.33 11.01 51.54
N ARG A 467 -19.66 11.55 50.35
CA ARG A 467 -20.95 12.23 50.07
C ARG A 467 -21.03 12.79 48.65
N ALA A 468 -22.24 12.68 48.10
CA ALA A 468 -22.71 13.20 46.83
C ALA A 468 -22.89 14.73 46.81
N PHE A 469 -22.62 15.34 45.64
CA PHE A 469 -23.21 16.54 44.99
C PHE A 469 -22.57 16.53 43.58
N GLY A 470 -23.22 16.46 42.42
CA GLY A 470 -24.49 17.02 41.99
C GLY A 470 -24.23 18.30 41.18
N VAL A 471 -24.74 18.36 39.93
CA VAL A 471 -24.98 19.57 39.08
C VAL A 471 -23.78 19.97 38.17
N THR A 472 -23.85 20.17 36.84
CA THR A 472 -24.96 20.13 35.85
C THR A 472 -24.40 20.31 34.41
N GLN A 473 -24.97 19.57 33.45
CA GLN A 473 -24.93 19.89 32.00
C GLN A 473 -25.95 20.99 31.66
N ALA A 474 -25.55 21.99 30.89
CA ALA A 474 -26.45 22.96 30.28
C ALA A 474 -26.81 22.53 28.84
N ARG A 475 -28.10 22.27 28.60
CA ARG A 475 -28.76 22.33 27.28
C ARG A 475 -29.87 23.39 27.36
N SER A 476 -29.89 24.28 26.38
CA SER A 476 -30.90 25.32 26.19
C SER A 476 -32.23 24.73 25.71
N ARG A 477 -33.34 25.22 26.29
CA ARG A 477 -34.72 24.98 25.86
C ARG A 477 -35.32 26.23 25.22
N LEU A 478 -36.16 26.01 24.21
CA LEU A 478 -37.43 26.69 23.91
C LEU A 478 -38.33 25.62 23.24
N SER A 479 -39.66 25.52 23.29
CA SER A 479 -40.77 25.89 24.20
C SER A 479 -41.98 25.09 23.64
N GLY A 480 -42.85 24.50 24.48
CA GLY A 480 -44.09 23.78 24.07
C GLY A 480 -45.26 24.74 23.78
N PRO A 481 -46.56 24.36 23.93
CA PRO A 481 -47.18 23.15 24.53
C PRO A 481 -48.20 22.49 23.54
N GLU A 482 -49.05 21.49 23.79
CA GLU A 482 -49.85 21.09 24.96
C GLU A 482 -50.54 19.73 24.64
N SER A 483 -50.83 18.91 25.66
CA SER A 483 -51.62 17.65 25.57
C SER A 483 -53.03 17.87 26.15
N PRO A 484 -54.01 16.96 25.98
CA PRO A 484 -54.15 15.89 26.99
C PRO A 484 -54.72 14.53 26.49
N SER A 485 -54.29 13.44 27.13
CA SER A 485 -54.96 12.11 27.25
C SER A 485 -56.10 12.21 28.31
N PRO A 486 -56.98 11.21 28.61
CA PRO A 486 -56.79 9.74 28.52
C PRO A 486 -58.04 8.87 28.25
N GLY A 487 -57.86 7.54 28.17
CA GLY A 487 -58.97 6.58 28.28
C GLY A 487 -58.54 5.11 28.12
N ALA A 488 -58.55 4.36 29.22
CA ALA A 488 -58.34 2.92 29.31
C ALA A 488 -59.68 2.14 29.33
N ASN A 489 -59.69 0.92 28.79
CA ASN A 489 -60.47 -0.27 29.22
C ASN A 489 -60.32 -1.37 28.13
N SER A 490 -59.58 -2.45 28.36
CA SER A 490 -59.92 -3.69 29.09
C SER A 490 -60.79 -4.69 28.31
N THR A 491 -60.24 -5.92 28.21
CA THR A 491 -60.89 -7.25 28.19
C THR A 491 -61.72 -7.70 26.98
N GLY A 492 -61.41 -8.91 26.48
CA GLY A 492 -62.38 -9.77 25.80
C GLY A 492 -61.79 -10.79 24.83
N ALA A 493 -61.39 -11.95 25.35
CA ALA A 493 -61.07 -13.14 24.55
C ALA A 493 -62.31 -13.73 23.85
N ARG A 494 -62.18 -14.21 22.60
CA ARG A 494 -62.56 -15.58 22.17
C ARG A 494 -62.37 -15.83 20.66
N ILE A 495 -61.46 -16.76 20.43
CA ILE A 495 -61.27 -17.80 19.40
C ILE A 495 -62.47 -18.20 18.49
N SER A 496 -62.10 -18.35 17.20
CA SER A 496 -62.63 -19.25 16.13
C SER A 496 -64.00 -18.91 15.50
N SER A 497 -64.28 -19.15 14.22
CA SER A 497 -63.76 -20.15 13.28
C SER A 497 -64.21 -19.84 11.83
N ARG A 498 -63.61 -20.57 10.88
CA ARG A 498 -63.99 -20.84 9.47
C ARG A 498 -63.56 -19.79 8.43
N ALA A 499 -62.55 -20.07 7.61
CA ALA A 499 -62.49 -21.03 6.50
C ALA A 499 -63.30 -20.57 5.27
N SER A 500 -62.58 -20.01 4.30
CA SER A 500 -62.60 -20.34 2.87
C SER A 500 -61.28 -19.91 2.27
#